data_AF-H2ZSR6-F1
#
_entry.id   AF-H2ZSR6-F1
#
_cell.length_a   1.000
_cell.length_b   1.000
_cell.length_c   1.000
_cell.angle_alpha   90.00
_cell.angle_beta   90.00
_cell.angle_gamma   90.00
#
_symmetry.space_group_name_H-M   'P 1'
#
loop_
_entity.id
_entity.type
_entity.pdbx_description
1 polymer ?
#
loop_
_entity_poly.entity_id
_entity_poly.type
_entity_poly.pdbx_seq_one_letter_code
_entity_poly.pdbx_strand_id
1 'polypeptide(L)'
;MHQLAEANETSREEQKIKRPKVDLQFLRRLRRILAILFPSWASQTTLMFATLLFVTLLVTEQLVIYQVGVIPSHFYEVLGSKDLNRFKSLTFLAVVFILVNSTLKSFDQYVSSLIYVNWRKNLTEHLHQYYFRGKMYYTLNVLREDIDNPDQRISQDVERFCKQTSSMASKLLISPFTLAYYTYQCFCR
;
A
#
# COMPACT_ATOMS: atom_id res chain seq x y z
N MET A 1 -11.71 -20.48 49.53
CA MET A 1 -10.54 -20.54 48.62
C MET A 1 -10.93 -20.92 47.19
N HIS A 2 -11.79 -21.92 46.97
CA HIS A 2 -12.25 -22.33 45.62
C HIS A 2 -13.11 -21.26 44.91
N GLN A 3 -14.04 -20.60 45.61
CA GLN A 3 -14.90 -19.54 45.04
C GLN A 3 -14.16 -18.24 44.67
N LEU A 4 -13.03 -17.95 45.33
CA LEU A 4 -12.17 -16.82 44.98
C LEU A 4 -11.32 -17.12 43.74
N ALA A 5 -11.02 -18.40 43.46
CA ALA A 5 -10.34 -18.82 42.23
C ALA A 5 -11.29 -18.75 41.03
N GLU A 6 -12.53 -19.23 41.14
CA GLU A 6 -13.56 -19.13 40.10
C GLU A 6 -13.94 -17.68 39.78
N ALA A 7 -14.09 -16.82 40.79
CA ALA A 7 -14.36 -15.40 40.55
C ALA A 7 -13.20 -14.70 39.82
N ASN A 8 -11.95 -15.10 40.08
CA ASN A 8 -10.76 -14.54 39.44
C ASN A 8 -10.55 -15.11 38.02
N GLU A 9 -10.97 -16.35 37.76
CA GLU A 9 -11.04 -16.93 36.41
C GLU A 9 -12.15 -16.29 35.57
N THR A 10 -13.33 -16.05 36.15
CA THR A 10 -14.45 -15.36 35.47
C THR A 10 -14.09 -13.90 35.14
N SER A 11 -13.35 -13.21 36.03
CA SER A 11 -12.81 -11.86 35.79
C SER A 11 -11.74 -11.83 34.69
N ARG A 12 -10.95 -12.90 34.56
CA ARG A 12 -9.97 -13.08 33.47
C ARG A 12 -10.65 -13.42 32.14
N GLU A 13 -11.78 -14.11 32.15
CA GLU A 13 -12.56 -14.39 30.94
C GLU A 13 -13.33 -13.18 30.40
N GLU A 14 -13.74 -12.23 31.25
CA GLU A 14 -14.37 -10.97 30.81
C GLU A 14 -13.39 -9.99 30.13
N GLN A 15 -12.09 -10.12 30.39
CA GLN A 15 -11.04 -9.50 29.57
C GLN A 15 -10.76 -10.29 28.28
N LYS A 16 -11.76 -11.00 27.74
CA LYS A 16 -11.76 -11.49 26.36
C LYS A 16 -11.48 -10.31 25.44
N ILE A 17 -10.22 -10.23 25.00
CA ILE A 17 -9.69 -9.27 24.04
C ILE A 17 -10.74 -9.10 22.94
N LYS A 18 -11.45 -7.97 22.96
CA LYS A 18 -12.46 -7.63 21.96
C LYS A 18 -11.74 -7.68 20.62
N ARG A 19 -12.02 -8.72 19.82
CA ARG A 19 -11.36 -8.91 18.53
C ARG A 19 -11.58 -7.62 17.72
N PRO A 20 -10.51 -6.99 17.21
CA PRO A 20 -10.66 -5.78 16.42
C PRO A 20 -11.51 -6.11 15.19
N LYS A 21 -12.70 -5.53 15.13
CA LYS A 21 -13.58 -5.62 13.97
C LYS A 21 -13.29 -4.46 13.03
N VAL A 22 -13.43 -4.69 11.73
CA VAL A 22 -13.34 -3.65 10.70
C VAL A 22 -14.64 -2.85 10.71
N ASP A 23 -14.86 -2.09 11.79
CA ASP A 23 -16.06 -1.29 11.98
C ASP A 23 -15.89 0.13 11.40
N LEU A 24 -16.97 0.89 11.28
CA LEU A 24 -16.93 2.29 10.85
C LEU A 24 -15.98 3.15 11.73
N GLN A 25 -15.83 2.76 13.01
CA GLN A 25 -14.88 3.39 13.93
C GLN A 25 -13.43 3.15 13.51
N PHE A 26 -13.09 1.97 12.98
CA PHE A 26 -11.78 1.67 12.40
C PHE A 26 -11.51 2.58 11.21
N LEU A 27 -12.45 2.73 10.28
CA LEU A 27 -12.31 3.63 9.12
C LEU A 27 -12.13 5.10 9.55
N ARG A 28 -12.86 5.56 10.57
CA ARG A 28 -12.69 6.93 11.09
C ARG A 28 -11.32 7.15 11.76
N ARG A 29 -10.76 6.13 12.42
CA ARG A 29 -9.39 6.16 12.98
C ARG A 29 -8.35 6.14 11.87
N LEU A 30 -8.52 5.24 10.90
CA LEU A 30 -7.67 5.12 9.73
C LEU A 30 -7.62 6.44 8.94
N ARG A 31 -8.77 7.08 8.68
CA ARG A 31 -8.84 8.38 7.99
C ARG A 31 -8.07 9.48 8.72
N ARG A 32 -8.09 9.49 10.06
CA ARG A 32 -7.30 10.44 10.85
C ARG A 32 -5.80 10.21 10.68
N ILE A 33 -5.36 8.95 10.69
CA ILE A 33 -3.96 8.60 10.45
C ILE A 33 -3.56 8.99 9.01
N LEU A 34 -4.40 8.71 8.01
CA LEU A 34 -4.17 9.13 6.62
C LEU A 34 -4.09 10.66 6.47
N ALA A 35 -4.92 11.42 7.19
CA ALA A 35 -4.84 12.88 7.17
C ALA A 35 -3.53 13.41 7.76
N ILE A 36 -2.92 12.71 8.72
CA ILE A 36 -1.60 13.06 9.24
C ILE A 36 -0.52 12.70 8.21
N LEU A 37 -0.65 11.56 7.52
CA LEU A 37 0.28 11.12 6.47
C LEU A 37 0.33 12.07 5.26
N PHE A 38 -0.80 12.71 4.94
CA PHE A 38 -0.94 13.70 3.87
C PHE A 38 -1.31 15.08 4.44
N PRO A 39 -0.34 15.83 4.99
CA PRO A 39 -0.62 17.08 5.69
C PRO A 39 -1.14 18.20 4.77
N SER A 40 -0.80 18.20 3.48
CA SER A 40 -1.30 19.16 2.49
C SER A 40 -1.27 18.57 1.09
N TRP A 41 -2.22 18.96 0.23
CA TRP A 41 -2.27 18.57 -1.19
C TRP A 41 -1.08 19.11 -2.00
N ALA A 42 -0.32 20.06 -1.47
CA ALA A 42 0.86 20.65 -2.10
C ALA A 42 2.21 20.23 -1.47
N SER A 43 2.23 19.22 -0.59
CA SER A 43 3.49 18.77 0.02
C SER A 43 4.31 17.90 -0.94
N GLN A 44 5.63 17.84 -0.74
CA GLN A 44 6.53 17.00 -1.55
C GLN A 44 6.07 15.53 -1.63
N THR A 45 5.41 15.03 -0.59
CA THR A 45 4.77 13.71 -0.57
C THR A 45 3.62 13.54 -1.54
N THR A 46 2.77 14.55 -1.73
CA THR A 46 1.66 14.45 -2.67
C THR A 46 2.14 14.54 -4.10
N LEU A 47 3.19 15.32 -4.37
CA LEU A 47 3.87 15.31 -5.66
C LEU A 47 4.49 13.93 -5.96
N MET A 48 5.20 13.33 -5.00
CA MET A 48 5.73 11.99 -5.17
C MET A 48 4.62 10.94 -5.37
N PHE A 49 3.53 11.04 -4.61
CA PHE A 49 2.37 10.18 -4.78
C PHE A 49 1.70 10.40 -6.15
N ALA A 50 1.65 11.62 -6.66
CA ALA A 50 1.15 11.93 -8.00
C ALA A 50 2.07 11.36 -9.09
N THR A 51 3.40 11.42 -8.91
CA THR A 51 4.34 10.77 -9.83
C THR A 51 4.18 9.24 -9.81
N LEU A 52 3.94 8.66 -8.64
CA LEU A 52 3.63 7.25 -8.50
C LEU A 52 2.34 6.90 -9.23
N LEU A 53 1.27 7.69 -9.03
CA LEU A 53 -0.01 7.53 -9.72
C LEU A 53 0.17 7.60 -11.24
N PHE A 54 0.94 8.57 -11.72
CA PHE A 54 1.22 8.75 -13.15
C PHE A 54 1.97 7.56 -13.75
N VAL A 55 3.07 7.12 -13.13
CA VAL A 55 3.85 5.94 -13.56
C VAL A 55 2.99 4.70 -13.53
N THR A 56 2.16 4.57 -12.51
CA THR A 56 1.27 3.42 -12.32
C THR A 56 0.18 3.37 -13.39
N LEU A 57 -0.42 4.51 -13.75
CA LEU A 57 -1.37 4.60 -14.86
C LEU A 57 -0.70 4.25 -16.19
N LEU A 58 0.51 4.77 -16.44
CA LEU A 58 1.31 4.40 -17.62
C LEU A 58 1.57 2.90 -17.69
N VAL A 59 1.96 2.28 -16.56
CA VAL A 59 2.16 0.83 -16.50
C VAL A 59 0.87 0.07 -16.76
N THR A 60 -0.27 0.59 -16.32
CA THR A 60 -1.58 -0.05 -16.54
C THR A 60 -1.98 -0.03 -18.02
N GLU A 61 -1.82 1.11 -18.69
CA GLU A 61 -1.97 1.24 -20.15
C GLU A 61 -1.06 0.24 -20.89
N GLN A 62 0.21 0.18 -20.50
CA GLN A 62 1.17 -0.73 -21.12
C GLN A 62 0.80 -2.20 -20.87
N LEU A 63 0.44 -2.57 -19.63
CA LEU A 63 0.00 -3.94 -19.29
C LEU A 63 -1.24 -4.36 -20.07
N VAL A 64 -2.19 -3.46 -20.24
CA VAL A 64 -3.42 -3.70 -20.99
C VAL A 64 -3.11 -3.99 -22.46
N ILE A 65 -2.20 -3.26 -23.09
CA ILE A 65 -1.81 -3.50 -24.49
C ILE A 65 -1.00 -4.81 -24.61
N TYR A 66 -0.14 -5.10 -23.62
CA TYR A 66 0.82 -6.20 -23.67
C TYR A 66 0.25 -7.56 -23.26
N GLN A 67 -0.62 -7.61 -22.24
CA GLN A 67 -1.16 -8.85 -21.70
C GLN A 67 -2.27 -9.43 -22.59
N VAL A 68 -2.90 -8.58 -23.42
CA VAL A 68 -4.03 -8.96 -24.30
C VAL A 68 -3.58 -9.69 -25.58
N GLY A 69 -2.33 -10.17 -25.65
CA GLY A 69 -1.95 -11.18 -26.65
C GLY A 69 -1.62 -10.63 -28.04
N VAL A 70 -1.50 -9.31 -28.20
CA VAL A 70 -1.14 -8.68 -29.49
C VAL A 70 0.28 -9.09 -29.91
N ILE A 71 1.24 -9.10 -28.98
CA ILE A 71 2.61 -9.52 -29.27
C ILE A 71 2.73 -11.03 -29.54
N PRO A 72 2.20 -11.93 -28.69
CA PRO A 72 2.13 -13.34 -29.02
C PRO A 72 1.45 -13.59 -30.38
N SER A 73 0.33 -12.91 -30.67
CA SER A 73 -0.38 -13.01 -31.95
C SER A 73 0.49 -12.59 -33.14
N HIS A 74 1.19 -11.45 -33.05
CA HIS A 74 2.12 -11.03 -34.11
C HIS A 74 3.34 -11.93 -34.21
N PHE A 75 3.82 -12.51 -33.11
CA PHE A 75 4.85 -13.54 -33.17
C PHE A 75 4.35 -14.78 -33.93
N TYR A 76 3.15 -15.27 -33.63
CA TYR A 76 2.54 -16.40 -34.36
C TYR A 76 2.37 -16.11 -35.85
N GLU A 77 1.96 -14.89 -36.22
CA GLU A 77 1.80 -14.45 -37.60
C GLU A 77 3.14 -14.42 -38.37
N VAL A 78 4.19 -13.90 -37.74
CA VAL A 78 5.54 -13.82 -38.32
C VAL A 78 6.20 -15.20 -38.42
N LEU A 79 5.97 -16.08 -37.44
CA LEU A 79 6.41 -17.48 -37.48
C LEU A 79 5.71 -18.27 -38.61
N GLY A 80 4.41 -18.02 -38.81
CA GLY A 80 3.64 -18.64 -39.90
C GLY A 80 4.08 -18.20 -41.29
N SER A 81 4.43 -16.92 -41.46
CA SER A 81 4.90 -16.35 -42.73
C SER A 81 6.39 -16.60 -43.04
N LYS A 82 7.16 -17.14 -42.07
CA LYS A 82 8.62 -17.38 -42.17
C LYS A 82 9.45 -16.13 -42.53
N ASP A 83 8.95 -14.94 -42.19
CA ASP A 83 9.61 -13.65 -42.46
C ASP A 83 10.68 -13.33 -41.39
N LEU A 84 11.94 -13.70 -41.64
CA LEU A 84 13.05 -13.46 -40.69
C LEU A 84 13.32 -11.97 -40.39
N ASN A 85 13.09 -11.09 -41.36
CA ASN A 85 13.31 -9.65 -41.18
C ASN A 85 12.29 -9.03 -40.22
N ARG A 86 11.01 -9.40 -40.34
CA ARG A 86 9.97 -8.98 -39.40
C ARG A 86 10.19 -9.57 -38.02
N PHE A 87 10.64 -10.82 -37.95
CA PHE A 87 10.94 -11.46 -36.67
C PHE A 87 11.99 -10.68 -35.87
N LYS A 88 13.11 -10.31 -36.51
CA LYS A 88 14.17 -9.51 -35.86
C LYS A 88 13.66 -8.16 -35.36
N SER A 89 12.87 -7.46 -36.18
CA SER A 89 12.28 -6.16 -35.79
C SER A 89 11.31 -6.30 -34.61
N LEU A 90 10.47 -7.34 -34.61
CA LEU A 90 9.51 -7.60 -33.54
C LEU A 90 10.20 -8.01 -32.24
N THR A 91 11.24 -8.85 -32.31
CA THR A 91 12.07 -9.21 -31.16
C THR A 91 12.77 -7.99 -30.56
N PHE A 92 13.35 -7.13 -31.40
CA PHE A 92 13.98 -5.90 -30.92
C PHE A 92 12.98 -4.99 -30.20
N LEU A 93 11.79 -4.78 -30.79
CA LEU A 93 10.72 -4.00 -30.17
C LEU A 93 10.29 -4.61 -28.83
N ALA A 94 10.11 -5.93 -28.76
CA ALA A 94 9.73 -6.63 -27.54
C ALA A 94 10.80 -6.47 -26.43
N VAL A 95 12.08 -6.55 -26.76
CA VAL A 95 13.18 -6.33 -25.81
C VAL A 95 13.16 -4.89 -25.28
N VAL A 96 13.01 -3.89 -26.15
CA VAL A 96 12.90 -2.48 -25.76
C VAL A 96 11.72 -2.28 -24.81
N PHE A 97 10.57 -2.86 -25.12
CA PHE A 97 9.39 -2.79 -24.24
C PHE A 97 9.61 -3.45 -22.88
N ILE A 98 10.27 -4.61 -22.83
CA ILE A 98 10.60 -5.29 -21.56
C ILE A 98 11.53 -4.41 -20.72
N LEU A 99 12.54 -3.79 -21.33
CA LEU A 99 13.45 -2.87 -20.64
C LEU A 99 12.69 -1.67 -20.06
N VAL A 100 11.85 -1.02 -20.87
CA VAL A 100 11.02 0.09 -20.41
C VAL A 100 10.11 -0.33 -19.25
N ASN A 101 9.41 -1.45 -19.37
CA ASN A 101 8.55 -1.97 -18.29
C ASN A 101 9.33 -2.25 -17.01
N SER A 102 10.51 -2.86 -17.12
CA SER A 102 11.37 -3.13 -15.95
C SER A 102 11.79 -1.82 -15.28
N THR A 103 12.23 -0.82 -16.05
CA THR A 103 12.63 0.48 -15.48
C THR A 103 11.47 1.20 -14.80
N LEU A 104 10.27 1.20 -15.40
CA LEU A 104 9.07 1.79 -14.80
C LEU A 104 8.71 1.09 -13.49
N LYS A 105 8.75 -0.25 -13.46
CA LYS A 105 8.47 -1.04 -12.25
C LYS A 105 9.49 -0.77 -11.13
N SER A 106 10.77 -0.69 -11.47
CA SER A 106 11.82 -0.31 -10.52
C SER A 106 11.62 1.10 -9.98
N PHE A 107 11.22 2.04 -10.84
CA PHE A 107 10.92 3.41 -10.44
C PHE A 107 9.70 3.49 -9.51
N ASP A 108 8.61 2.77 -9.80
CA ASP A 108 7.45 2.67 -8.91
C ASP A 108 7.82 2.14 -7.51
N GLN A 109 8.64 1.08 -7.46
CA GLN A 109 9.15 0.53 -6.20
C GLN A 109 10.04 1.54 -5.45
N TYR A 110 10.85 2.32 -6.16
CA TYR A 110 11.69 3.36 -5.59
C TYR A 110 10.84 4.49 -4.98
N VAL A 111 9.86 5.01 -5.72
CA VAL A 111 8.97 6.08 -5.23
C VAL A 111 8.14 5.60 -4.04
N SER A 112 7.62 4.37 -4.09
CA SER A 112 6.94 3.74 -2.95
C SER A 112 7.83 3.71 -1.71
N SER A 113 9.11 3.35 -1.87
CA SER A 113 10.06 3.31 -0.75
C SER A 113 10.31 4.71 -0.17
N LEU A 114 10.39 5.73 -1.01
CA LEU A 114 10.60 7.11 -0.57
C LEU A 114 9.37 7.67 0.16
N ILE A 115 8.16 7.35 -0.33
CA ILE A 115 6.89 7.68 0.35
C ILE A 115 6.83 7.02 1.73
N TYR A 116 7.17 5.72 1.82
CA TYR A 116 7.25 4.99 3.08
C TYR A 116 8.14 5.71 4.11
N VAL A 117 9.34 6.13 3.72
CA VAL A 117 10.27 6.82 4.63
C VAL A 117 9.68 8.14 5.12
N ASN A 118 9.09 8.93 4.22
CA ASN A 118 8.52 10.22 4.62
C ASN A 118 7.29 10.07 5.52
N TRP A 119 6.42 9.11 5.22
CA TRP A 119 5.25 8.77 6.03
C TRP A 119 5.63 8.29 7.43
N ARG A 120 6.65 7.43 7.52
CA ARG A 120 7.19 6.99 8.80
C ARG A 120 7.69 8.19 9.60
N LYS A 121 8.50 9.07 9.00
CA LYS A 121 9.01 10.27 9.67
C LYS A 121 7.87 11.11 10.25
N ASN A 122 6.89 11.45 9.43
CA ASN A 122 5.79 12.32 9.83
C ASN A 122 4.90 11.69 10.92
N LEU A 123 4.57 10.40 10.78
CA LEU A 123 3.72 9.69 11.74
C LEU A 123 4.44 9.48 13.08
N THR A 124 5.72 9.10 13.05
CA THR A 124 6.55 8.93 14.26
C THR A 124 6.76 10.26 14.97
N GLU A 125 7.02 11.35 14.25
CA GLU A 125 7.20 12.68 14.84
C GLU A 125 5.91 13.18 15.51
N HIS A 126 4.76 13.01 14.85
CA HIS A 126 3.46 13.36 15.42
C HIS A 126 3.14 12.54 16.68
N LEU A 127 3.39 11.23 16.66
CA LEU A 127 3.19 10.35 17.82
C LEU A 127 4.14 10.70 18.97
N HIS A 128 5.41 10.96 18.69
CA HIS A 128 6.38 11.38 19.71
C HIS A 128 5.99 12.71 20.36
N GLN A 129 5.56 13.69 19.59
CA GLN A 129 5.09 14.98 20.13
C GLN A 129 3.93 14.77 21.12
N TYR A 130 2.98 13.88 20.82
CA TYR A 130 1.89 13.55 21.75
C TYR A 130 2.35 12.73 22.96
N TYR A 131 3.28 11.80 22.77
CA TYR A 131 3.79 10.92 23.82
C TYR A 131 4.55 11.70 24.91
N PHE A 132 5.38 12.67 24.51
CA PHE A 132 6.15 13.50 25.44
C PHE A 132 5.38 14.70 26.00
N ARG A 133 4.18 15.00 25.50
CA ARG A 133 3.38 16.12 25.99
C ARG A 133 2.79 15.80 27.36
N GLY A 134 3.14 16.59 28.38
CA GLY A 134 2.42 16.63 29.66
C GLY A 134 2.45 15.33 30.49
N LYS A 135 3.62 14.67 30.61
CA LYS A 135 3.81 13.41 31.37
C LYS A 135 2.96 12.22 30.88
N MET A 136 2.42 12.30 29.66
CA MET A 136 1.60 11.22 29.08
C MET A 136 2.33 9.87 29.01
N TYR A 137 3.65 9.87 28.84
CA TYR A 137 4.48 8.66 28.94
C TYR A 137 4.30 7.94 30.29
N TYR A 138 4.22 8.67 31.41
CA TYR A 138 4.01 8.10 32.74
C TYR A 138 2.57 7.62 32.90
N THR A 139 1.60 8.41 32.42
CA THR A 139 0.18 8.03 32.48
C THR A 139 -0.12 6.78 31.66
N LEU A 140 0.49 6.61 30.48
CA LEU A 140 0.31 5.40 29.68
C LEU A 140 1.05 4.19 30.26
N ASN A 141 2.26 4.37 30.79
CA ASN A 141 3.08 3.25 31.23
C ASN A 141 2.73 2.79 32.67
N VAL A 142 2.20 3.68 33.51
CA VAL A 142 1.93 3.39 34.94
C VAL A 142 0.44 3.41 35.28
N LEU A 143 -0.37 4.26 34.63
CA LEU A 143 -1.77 4.48 35.02
C LEU A 143 -2.79 3.71 34.16
N ARG A 144 -2.33 3.07 33.08
CA ARG A 144 -3.17 2.46 32.06
C ARG A 144 -2.60 1.12 31.61
N GLU A 145 -3.19 0.02 32.05
CA GLU A 145 -2.87 -1.34 31.57
C GLU A 145 -3.60 -1.70 30.26
N ASP A 146 -4.39 -0.79 29.68
CA ASP A 146 -5.17 -1.03 28.46
C ASP A 146 -4.31 -1.03 27.18
N ILE A 147 -3.09 -0.47 27.23
CA ILE A 147 -2.16 -0.37 26.11
C ILE A 147 -0.83 -1.00 26.48
N ASP A 148 -0.66 -2.25 26.06
CA ASP A 148 0.59 -2.98 26.24
C ASP A 148 1.70 -2.47 25.29
N ASN A 149 2.90 -2.26 25.83
CA ASN A 149 4.11 -1.75 25.18
C ASN A 149 3.90 -0.57 24.20
N PRO A 150 3.53 0.63 24.68
CA PRO A 150 3.26 1.79 23.82
C PRO A 150 4.44 2.16 22.93
N ASP A 151 5.67 2.05 23.45
CA ASP A 151 6.90 2.36 22.72
C ASP A 151 7.12 1.41 21.53
N GLN A 152 6.82 0.13 21.73
CA GLN A 152 6.88 -0.89 20.69
C GLN A 152 5.84 -0.62 19.61
N ARG A 153 4.62 -0.22 19.98
CA ARG A 153 3.57 0.14 19.02
C ARG A 153 3.96 1.37 18.19
N ILE A 154 4.51 2.41 18.83
CA ILE A 154 4.94 3.64 18.14
C ILE A 154 6.10 3.35 17.17
N SER A 155 6.98 2.41 17.49
CA SER A 155 8.15 2.11 16.64
C SER A 155 7.85 1.06 15.57
N GLN A 156 7.34 -0.11 15.97
CA GLN A 156 7.18 -1.28 15.09
C GLN A 156 5.87 -1.24 14.32
N ASP A 157 4.74 -0.92 14.97
CA ASP A 157 3.44 -0.97 14.28
C ASP A 157 3.31 0.19 13.29
N VAL A 158 3.83 1.38 13.63
CA VAL A 158 3.91 2.52 12.70
C VAL A 158 4.74 2.17 11.47
N GLU A 159 5.92 1.58 11.66
CA GLU A 159 6.77 1.13 10.56
C GLU A 159 6.05 0.12 9.67
N ARG A 160 5.46 -0.92 10.27
CA ARG A 160 4.72 -1.96 9.53
C ARG A 160 3.52 -1.37 8.79
N PHE A 161 2.77 -0.49 9.44
CA PHE A 161 1.64 0.20 8.84
C PHE A 161 2.06 1.04 7.64
N CYS A 162 3.03 1.95 7.79
CA CYS A 162 3.52 2.78 6.70
C CYS A 162 4.03 1.94 5.52
N LYS A 163 4.76 0.84 5.80
CA LYS A 163 5.29 -0.05 4.76
C LYS A 163 4.17 -0.74 3.97
N GLN A 164 3.19 -1.30 4.68
CA GLN A 164 2.05 -1.96 4.06
C GLN A 164 1.18 -0.96 3.29
N THR A 165 0.83 0.18 3.90
CA THR A 165 0.03 1.22 3.25
C THR A 165 0.72 1.74 1.99
N SER A 166 2.04 1.95 2.01
CA SER A 166 2.76 2.44 0.83
C SER A 166 2.78 1.41 -0.30
N SER A 167 3.02 0.13 0.02
CA SER A 167 2.99 -0.94 -0.98
C SER A 167 1.58 -1.22 -1.52
N MET A 168 0.54 -0.97 -0.73
CA MET A 168 -0.84 -1.19 -1.15
C MET A 168 -1.42 0.02 -1.86
N ALA A 169 -0.89 1.23 -1.64
CA ALA A 169 -1.42 2.45 -2.23
C ALA A 169 -1.43 2.40 -3.76
N SER A 170 -0.33 2.01 -4.40
CA SER A 170 -0.27 1.84 -5.86
C SER A 170 -1.34 0.84 -6.34
N LYS A 171 -1.48 -0.30 -5.65
CA LYS A 171 -2.42 -1.36 -6.03
C LYS A 171 -3.88 -0.96 -5.86
N LEU A 172 -4.21 -0.28 -4.78
CA LEU A 172 -5.55 0.22 -4.50
C LEU A 172 -5.98 1.31 -5.49
N LEU A 173 -5.02 2.10 -5.99
CA LEU A 173 -5.27 3.04 -7.08
C LEU A 173 -5.48 2.31 -8.40
N ILE A 174 -4.66 1.31 -8.75
CA ILE A 174 -4.78 0.58 -10.03
C ILE A 174 -6.11 -0.15 -10.14
N SER A 175 -6.49 -0.89 -9.08
CA SER A 175 -7.59 -1.83 -9.10
C SER A 175 -8.89 -1.29 -9.72
N PRO A 176 -9.44 -0.13 -9.30
CA PRO A 176 -10.67 0.40 -9.90
C PRO A 176 -10.50 0.84 -11.35
N PHE A 177 -9.34 1.41 -11.74
CA PHE A 177 -9.10 1.83 -13.12
C PHE A 177 -8.98 0.65 -14.07
N THR A 178 -8.21 -0.37 -13.68
CA THR A 178 -8.08 -1.60 -14.46
C THR A 178 -9.42 -2.33 -14.58
N LEU A 179 -10.19 -2.41 -13.49
CA LEU A 179 -11.54 -2.97 -13.52
C LEU A 179 -12.44 -2.19 -14.47
N ALA A 180 -12.49 -0.86 -14.35
CA ALA A 180 -13.31 -0.01 -15.22
C ALA A 180 -12.92 -0.17 -16.70
N TYR A 181 -11.62 -0.21 -17.00
CA TYR A 181 -11.12 -0.42 -18.36
C TYR A 181 -11.56 -1.78 -18.92
N TYR A 182 -11.34 -2.88 -18.19
CA TYR A 182 -11.73 -4.21 -18.65
C TYR A 182 -13.25 -4.38 -18.73
N THR A 183 -14.00 -3.79 -17.79
CA THR A 183 -15.47 -3.77 -17.85
C THR A 183 -15.95 -3.01 -19.08
N TYR A 184 -15.36 -1.85 -19.39
CA TYR A 184 -15.69 -1.09 -20.60
C TYR A 184 -15.36 -1.89 -21.87
N GLN A 185 -14.18 -2.49 -21.94
CA GLN A 185 -13.78 -3.31 -23.09
C GLN A 185 -14.67 -4.54 -23.28
N CYS A 186 -15.16 -5.15 -22.19
CA CYS A 186 -16.08 -6.27 -22.24
C CYS A 186 -17.49 -5.85 -22.69
N PHE A 187 -17.93 -4.63 -22.36
CA PHE A 187 -19.25 -4.13 -22.73
C PHE A 187 -19.31 -3.58 -24.17
N CYS A 188 -18.22 -2.99 -24.65
CA CYS A 188 -18.13 -2.41 -26.00
C CYS A 188 -17.71 -3.40 -27.10
N ARG A 189 -17.45 -4.67 -26.76
CA ARG A 189 -17.09 -5.72 -27.72
C ARG A 189 -18.20 -6.76 -27.80
#